data_AF-A0A9P8JFT5-F1
#
_entry.id   AF-A0A9P8JFT5-F1
#
_cell.length_a   1.000
_cell.length_b   1.000
_cell.length_c   1.000
_cell.angle_alpha   90.00
_cell.angle_beta   90.00
_cell.angle_gamma   90.00
#
_symmetry.space_group_name_H-M   'P 1'
#
loop_
_entity.id
_entity.type
_entity.pdbx_description
1 polymer ?
#
loop_
_entity_poly.entity_id
_entity_poly.type
_entity_poly.pdbx_seq_one_letter_code
_entity_poly.pdbx_strand_id
1 'polypeptide(L)'
;INRVVDIVVKQLEEGESWGRGVLTTEIIDSMVQQIATFDCGTRELGQGLRQIIASWAGQKWEGARLIKLVERLTRRIGWHWYQDKYVRKTKRTGYRRPQLPVNLNIPNAPTVLPFHTFTCPVSAKQVRLISERNGYRISALTLRMPWLPADVYPPPAPPSPQLKVGYISSDFNNHPLAHLMQSVFGLHDRQRVEAFCYATTASDNSPYRRKIEEESPNFYNASNWTTERLVNQIVSDGIHILVNLNGYTRGARNEVFAARPAPIQMSFMGFAGTLGAEWCDYLLADDTAVPPSTLRPWRRNLDVEDRLIHEAESEEGDWVYAENLVYCRDTFFCCDHKQSAPDSEERRLTWEEEQSRRWKMRKEIFPSLADDVIIFGNFNQLYKIEPTTFRTWLRILSQVPNSILWLLRFPDV
;
A
#
# COMPACT_ATOMS: atom_id res chain seq x y z
N ILE A 1 3.28 21.27 17.31
CA ILE A 1 4.07 20.08 16.95
C ILE A 1 4.19 19.12 18.14
N ASN A 2 4.78 19.52 19.28
CA ASN A 2 4.92 18.66 20.47
C ASN A 2 3.60 18.00 20.91
N ARG A 3 2.51 18.77 21.01
CA ARG A 3 1.18 18.24 21.37
C ARG A 3 0.67 17.11 20.44
N VAL A 4 1.03 17.12 19.15
CA VAL A 4 0.59 16.08 18.20
C VAL A 4 1.42 14.81 18.42
N VAL A 5 2.73 14.95 18.62
CA VAL A 5 3.62 13.83 18.92
C VAL A 5 3.21 13.16 20.22
N ASP A 6 2.90 13.94 21.27
CA ASP A 6 2.44 13.41 22.56
C ASP A 6 1.12 12.62 22.43
N ILE A 7 0.18 13.12 21.62
CA ILE A 7 -1.08 12.41 21.33
C ILE A 7 -0.79 11.10 20.59
N VAL A 8 0.10 11.12 19.60
CA VAL A 8 0.50 9.91 18.86
C VAL A 8 1.13 8.89 19.79
N VAL A 9 2.09 9.30 20.63
CA VAL A 9 2.75 8.42 21.61
C VAL A 9 1.72 7.79 22.53
N LYS A 10 0.84 8.61 23.15
CA LYS A 10 -0.20 8.12 24.05
C LYS A 10 -1.14 7.13 23.37
N GLN A 11 -1.60 7.45 22.15
CA GLN A 11 -2.45 6.53 21.39
C GLN A 11 -1.70 5.23 21.09
N LEU A 12 -0.44 5.32 20.65
CA LEU A 12 0.41 4.17 20.39
C LEU A 12 0.63 3.32 21.64
N GLU A 13 0.74 3.89 22.83
CA GLU A 13 0.81 3.14 24.09
C GLU A 13 -0.53 2.48 24.45
N GLU A 14 -1.65 3.20 24.34
CA GLU A 14 -2.98 2.67 24.66
C GLU A 14 -3.32 1.45 23.79
N GLY A 15 -3.04 1.52 22.49
CA GLY A 15 -3.35 0.41 21.59
C GLY A 15 -2.40 -0.79 21.69
N GLU A 16 -1.30 -0.73 22.46
CA GLU A 16 -0.52 -1.94 22.78
C GLU A 16 -1.35 -2.91 23.64
N SER A 17 -2.31 -2.38 24.41
CA SER A 17 -3.22 -3.18 25.24
C SER A 17 -4.45 -3.68 24.49
N TRP A 18 -4.59 -3.36 23.20
CA TRP A 18 -5.77 -3.72 22.43
C TRP A 18 -5.90 -5.25 22.28
N GLY A 19 -7.10 -5.75 22.59
CA GLY A 19 -7.42 -7.17 22.56
C GLY A 19 -6.87 -7.96 23.75
N ARG A 20 -6.26 -7.30 24.75
CA ARG A 20 -5.75 -7.99 25.94
C ARG A 20 -6.87 -8.69 26.71
N GLY A 21 -6.68 -9.97 27.01
CA GLY A 21 -7.65 -10.80 27.73
C GLY A 21 -8.75 -11.39 26.85
N VAL A 22 -8.62 -11.29 25.52
CA VAL A 22 -9.51 -11.95 24.56
C VAL A 22 -9.19 -13.45 24.48
N LEU A 23 -7.92 -13.84 24.58
CA LEU A 23 -7.44 -15.22 24.53
C LEU A 23 -7.72 -15.96 25.84
N THR A 24 -8.94 -16.50 25.96
CA THR A 24 -9.26 -17.51 26.98
C THR A 24 -8.85 -18.90 26.49
N THR A 25 -8.79 -19.88 27.40
CA THR A 25 -8.47 -21.28 27.06
C THR A 25 -9.36 -21.82 25.95
N GLU A 26 -10.67 -21.52 25.98
CA GLU A 26 -11.64 -21.98 24.99
C GLU A 26 -11.39 -21.35 23.61
N ILE A 27 -11.00 -20.06 23.57
CA ILE A 27 -10.70 -19.36 22.32
C ILE A 27 -9.39 -19.89 21.72
N ILE A 28 -8.38 -20.14 22.56
CA ILE A 28 -7.12 -20.75 22.12
C ILE A 28 -7.40 -22.13 21.51
N ASP A 29 -8.17 -22.98 22.19
CA ASP A 29 -8.48 -24.32 21.72
C ASP A 29 -9.29 -24.29 20.41
N SER A 30 -10.24 -23.35 20.29
CA SER A 30 -10.99 -23.10 19.04
C SER A 30 -10.08 -22.67 17.88
N MET A 31 -9.11 -21.78 18.13
CA MET A 31 -8.13 -21.34 17.12
C MET A 31 -7.23 -22.49 16.68
N VAL A 32 -6.71 -23.27 17.63
CA VAL A 32 -5.88 -24.45 17.34
C VAL A 32 -6.68 -25.47 16.55
N GLN A 33 -7.96 -25.68 16.86
CA GLN A 33 -8.83 -26.57 16.10
C GLN A 33 -9.05 -26.09 14.66
N GLN A 34 -9.27 -24.78 14.45
CA GLN A 34 -9.38 -24.20 13.11
C GLN A 34 -8.11 -24.44 12.27
N ILE A 35 -6.93 -24.35 12.90
CA ILE A 35 -5.64 -24.60 12.25
C ILE A 35 -5.44 -26.10 11.95
N ALA A 36 -5.65 -26.96 12.95
CA ALA A 36 -5.43 -28.40 12.87
C ALA A 36 -6.39 -29.11 11.89
N THR A 37 -7.59 -28.56 11.68
CA THR A 37 -8.52 -29.07 10.67
C THR A 37 -7.96 -28.90 9.24
N PHE A 38 -7.08 -27.92 9.05
CA PHE A 38 -6.58 -27.56 7.73
C PHE A 38 -5.17 -28.08 7.43
N ASP A 39 -4.20 -27.76 8.28
CA ASP A 39 -2.85 -28.30 8.21
C ASP A 39 -2.89 -29.70 8.84
N CYS A 40 -2.79 -30.75 8.02
CA CYS A 40 -2.69 -32.14 8.50
C CYS A 40 -1.33 -32.39 9.18
N GLY A 41 -0.98 -31.59 10.19
CA GLY A 41 0.19 -31.76 11.04
C GLY A 41 -0.06 -32.76 12.16
N THR A 42 1.01 -33.42 12.59
CA THR A 42 1.02 -34.32 13.76
C THR A 42 0.48 -33.62 15.01
N ARG A 43 -0.02 -34.40 16.00
CA ARG A 43 -0.48 -33.88 17.31
C ARG A 43 0.51 -32.90 17.97
N GLU A 44 1.80 -33.05 17.68
CA GLU A 44 2.90 -32.21 18.16
C GLU A 44 2.81 -30.76 17.64
N LEU A 45 2.46 -30.55 16.37
CA LEU A 45 2.29 -29.21 15.76
C LEU A 45 1.17 -28.43 16.46
N GLY A 46 0.05 -29.11 16.76
CA GLY A 46 -1.06 -28.53 17.51
C GLY A 46 -0.69 -28.12 18.94
N GLN A 47 0.17 -28.89 19.61
CA GLN A 47 0.66 -28.55 20.95
C GLN A 47 1.62 -27.35 20.94
N GLY A 48 2.53 -27.28 19.97
CA GLY A 48 3.44 -26.14 19.81
C GLY A 48 2.69 -24.85 19.50
N LEU A 49 1.74 -24.89 18.55
CA LEU A 49 0.87 -23.76 18.23
C LEU A 49 0.06 -23.29 19.44
N ARG A 50 -0.51 -24.23 20.21
CA ARG A 50 -1.25 -23.91 21.44
C ARG A 50 -0.36 -23.19 22.45
N GLN A 51 0.87 -23.65 22.65
CA GLN A 51 1.82 -22.99 23.57
C GLN A 51 2.16 -21.57 23.11
N ILE A 52 2.39 -21.36 21.81
CA ILE A 52 2.69 -20.03 21.27
C ILE A 52 1.49 -19.09 21.43
N ILE A 53 0.28 -19.52 21.04
CA ILE A 53 -0.92 -18.67 21.19
C ILE A 53 -1.20 -18.41 22.68
N ALA A 54 -1.02 -19.40 23.55
CA ALA A 54 -1.15 -19.22 25.00
C ALA A 54 -0.13 -18.23 25.58
N SER A 55 1.09 -18.17 25.02
CA SER A 55 2.11 -17.20 25.45
C SER A 55 1.70 -15.75 25.20
N TRP A 56 0.78 -15.49 24.28
CA TRP A 56 0.27 -14.15 23.97
C TRP A 56 -0.82 -13.68 24.93
N ALA A 57 -1.48 -14.61 25.62
CA ALA A 57 -2.60 -14.29 26.49
C ALA A 57 -2.17 -13.34 27.62
N GLY A 58 -2.86 -12.21 27.74
CA GLY A 58 -2.57 -11.17 28.72
C GLY A 58 -1.32 -10.33 28.42
N GLN A 59 -0.66 -10.53 27.28
CA GLN A 59 0.50 -9.75 26.84
C GLN A 59 0.09 -8.54 25.99
N LYS A 60 1.04 -7.64 25.73
CA LYS A 60 0.86 -6.56 24.75
C LYS A 60 0.63 -7.15 23.35
N TRP A 61 -0.14 -6.43 22.54
CA TRP A 61 -0.42 -6.73 21.12
C TRP A 61 -1.22 -8.01 20.87
N GLU A 62 -1.93 -8.51 21.88
CA GLU A 62 -2.73 -9.75 21.78
C GLU A 62 -3.71 -9.72 20.58
N GLY A 63 -4.47 -8.64 20.41
CA GLY A 63 -5.37 -8.48 19.27
C GLY A 63 -4.67 -8.39 17.92
N ALA A 64 -3.49 -7.76 17.87
CA ALA A 64 -2.72 -7.60 16.65
C ALA A 64 -2.16 -8.95 16.18
N ARG A 65 -1.60 -9.73 17.10
CA ARG A 65 -1.11 -11.10 16.83
C ARG A 65 -2.25 -12.00 16.32
N LEU A 66 -3.44 -11.88 16.89
CA LEU A 66 -4.64 -12.60 16.44
C LEU A 66 -5.04 -12.27 14.99
N ILE A 67 -5.09 -10.97 14.62
CA ILE A 67 -5.38 -10.58 13.23
C ILE A 67 -4.32 -11.12 12.29
N LYS A 68 -3.04 -10.92 12.60
CA LYS A 68 -1.94 -11.40 11.76
C LYS A 68 -2.01 -12.92 11.58
N LEU A 69 -2.32 -13.67 12.63
CA LEU A 69 -2.52 -15.12 12.56
C LEU A 69 -3.63 -15.48 11.57
N VAL A 70 -4.82 -14.89 11.69
CA VAL A 70 -5.96 -15.16 10.79
C VAL A 70 -5.63 -14.83 9.34
N GLU A 71 -4.99 -13.70 9.06
CA GLU A 71 -4.61 -13.29 7.71
C GLU A 71 -3.55 -14.21 7.08
N ARG A 72 -2.56 -14.63 7.87
CA ARG A 72 -1.52 -15.57 7.44
C ARG A 72 -2.08 -16.95 7.17
N LEU A 73 -2.97 -17.44 8.03
CA LEU A 73 -3.67 -18.71 7.82
C LEU A 73 -4.55 -18.64 6.57
N THR A 74 -5.29 -17.54 6.36
CA THR A 74 -6.09 -17.30 5.14
C THR A 74 -5.20 -17.43 3.89
N ARG A 75 -4.01 -16.82 3.89
CA ARG A 75 -3.04 -16.94 2.79
C ARG A 75 -2.56 -18.38 2.61
N ARG A 76 -2.20 -19.08 3.69
CA ARG A 76 -1.75 -20.48 3.64
C ARG A 76 -2.84 -21.40 3.09
N ILE A 77 -4.09 -21.21 3.51
CA ILE A 77 -5.24 -21.96 3.02
C ILE A 77 -5.44 -21.77 1.53
N GLY A 78 -5.37 -20.53 1.05
CA GLY A 78 -5.42 -20.24 -0.39
C GLY A 78 -4.28 -20.91 -1.18
N TRP A 79 -3.05 -20.93 -0.63
CA TRP A 79 -1.92 -21.60 -1.26
C TRP A 79 -2.12 -23.13 -1.33
N HIS A 80 -2.58 -23.75 -0.25
CA HIS A 80 -2.90 -25.19 -0.25
C HIS A 80 -4.02 -25.52 -1.24
N TRP A 81 -5.04 -24.66 -1.37
CA TRP A 81 -6.06 -24.84 -2.41
C TRP A 81 -5.44 -24.82 -3.81
N TYR A 82 -4.51 -23.89 -4.08
CA TYR A 82 -3.79 -23.85 -5.35
C TYR A 82 -2.99 -25.14 -5.59
N GLN A 83 -2.28 -25.62 -4.57
CA GLN A 83 -1.52 -26.88 -4.63
C GLN A 83 -2.43 -28.07 -4.92
N ASP A 84 -3.52 -28.23 -4.18
CA ASP A 84 -4.46 -29.32 -4.36
C ASP A 84 -5.11 -29.27 -5.75
N LYS A 85 -5.57 -28.10 -6.18
CA LYS A 85 -6.31 -27.94 -7.44
C LYS A 85 -5.43 -28.07 -8.67
N TYR A 86 -4.26 -27.43 -8.71
CA TYR A 86 -3.46 -27.28 -9.93
C TYR A 86 -2.16 -28.09 -9.95
N VAL A 87 -1.58 -28.42 -8.78
CA VAL A 87 -0.31 -29.16 -8.70
C VAL A 87 -0.57 -30.66 -8.46
N ARG A 88 -1.26 -30.99 -7.37
CA ARG A 88 -1.56 -32.37 -6.95
C ARG A 88 -2.79 -32.96 -7.63
N LYS A 89 -3.67 -32.10 -8.15
CA LYS A 89 -4.96 -32.47 -8.78
C LYS A 89 -5.85 -33.31 -7.87
N THR A 90 -5.82 -33.01 -6.57
CA THR A 90 -6.64 -33.66 -5.54
C THR A 90 -7.91 -32.85 -5.28
N LYS A 91 -9.02 -33.53 -4.98
CA LYS A 91 -10.28 -32.89 -4.58
C LYS A 91 -10.39 -32.93 -3.08
N ARG A 92 -9.96 -31.85 -2.41
CA ARG A 92 -10.31 -31.57 -1.01
C ARG A 92 -11.51 -30.63 -0.98
N THR A 93 -12.44 -30.91 -0.08
CA THR A 93 -13.60 -30.05 0.19
C THR A 93 -13.37 -29.28 1.49
N GLY A 94 -13.66 -27.98 1.49
CA GLY A 94 -13.56 -27.12 2.67
C GLY A 94 -12.22 -26.38 2.77
N TYR A 95 -12.22 -25.11 2.34
CA TYR A 95 -11.12 -24.16 2.49
C TYR A 95 -11.60 -22.99 3.36
N ARG A 96 -12.09 -23.33 4.55
CA ARG A 96 -12.74 -22.40 5.49
C ARG A 96 -11.77 -21.31 5.92
N ARG A 97 -12.21 -20.05 5.84
CA ARG A 97 -11.49 -18.89 6.36
C ARG A 97 -11.53 -18.90 7.90
N PRO A 98 -10.38 -18.79 8.58
CA PRO A 98 -10.34 -18.65 10.03
C PRO A 98 -11.10 -17.41 10.49
N GLN A 99 -11.78 -17.52 11.62
CA GLN A 99 -12.65 -16.47 12.15
C GLN A 99 -11.99 -15.78 13.34
N LEU A 100 -12.15 -14.47 13.45
CA LEU A 100 -11.71 -13.73 14.64
C LEU A 100 -12.62 -14.05 15.84
N PRO A 101 -12.11 -13.99 17.08
CA PRO A 101 -12.95 -14.10 18.27
C PRO A 101 -14.05 -13.03 18.26
N VAL A 102 -15.27 -13.40 18.67
CA VAL A 102 -16.43 -12.50 18.68
C VAL A 102 -16.23 -11.34 19.65
N ASN A 103 -15.54 -11.57 20.76
CA ASN A 103 -15.21 -10.60 21.80
C ASN A 103 -14.03 -9.68 21.46
N LEU A 104 -13.33 -9.88 20.34
CA LEU A 104 -12.27 -8.96 19.92
C LEU A 104 -12.88 -7.64 19.45
N ASN A 105 -12.74 -6.53 20.17
CA ASN A 105 -13.31 -5.27 19.72
C ASN A 105 -12.55 -4.70 18.50
N ILE A 106 -13.24 -3.92 17.65
CA ILE A 106 -12.58 -3.22 16.54
C ILE A 106 -11.65 -2.14 17.16
N PRO A 107 -10.37 -2.06 16.76
CA PRO A 107 -9.46 -1.07 17.30
C PRO A 107 -9.91 0.35 16.93
N ASN A 108 -9.71 1.30 17.85
CA ASN A 108 -10.06 2.70 17.63
C ASN A 108 -9.33 3.27 16.41
N ALA A 109 -10.00 4.17 15.69
CA ALA A 109 -9.35 4.89 14.59
C ALA A 109 -8.23 5.78 15.17
N PRO A 110 -7.00 5.69 14.65
CA PRO A 110 -5.92 6.58 15.10
C PRO A 110 -6.23 8.01 14.66
N THR A 111 -5.89 8.99 15.51
CA THR A 111 -6.09 10.41 15.17
C THR A 111 -5.15 10.86 14.06
N VAL A 112 -3.96 10.27 14.00
CA VAL A 112 -3.00 10.49 12.91
C VAL A 112 -3.12 9.33 11.92
N LEU A 113 -3.52 9.67 10.70
CA LEU A 113 -3.55 8.74 9.58
C LEU A 113 -2.14 8.56 9.00
N PRO A 114 -1.86 7.43 8.32
CA PRO A 114 -0.52 7.16 7.79
C PRO A 114 -0.05 8.23 6.80
N PHE A 115 -0.93 8.84 6.00
CA PHE A 115 -0.55 9.95 5.12
C PHE A 115 -0.02 11.19 5.85
N HIS A 116 -0.52 11.47 7.06
CA HIS A 116 -0.09 12.63 7.82
C HIS A 116 1.31 12.46 8.43
N THR A 117 1.82 11.22 8.50
CA THR A 117 3.16 10.97 9.05
C THR A 117 4.27 11.60 8.21
N PHE A 118 4.02 11.93 6.94
CA PHE A 118 4.98 12.66 6.10
C PHE A 118 5.26 14.09 6.57
N THR A 119 4.37 14.65 7.39
CA THR A 119 4.44 16.05 7.86
C THR A 119 4.58 16.15 9.38
N CYS A 120 4.52 15.01 10.09
CA CYS A 120 4.68 14.95 11.53
C CYS A 120 6.07 14.42 11.86
N PRO A 121 6.78 14.98 12.86
CA PRO A 121 8.08 14.48 13.28
C PRO A 121 7.90 13.22 14.12
N VAL A 122 7.66 12.09 13.44
CA VAL A 122 7.49 10.77 14.04
C VAL A 122 8.65 9.86 13.64
N SER A 123 9.05 8.94 14.51
CA SER A 123 10.12 7.98 14.23
C SER A 123 9.68 6.92 13.21
N ALA A 124 10.63 6.23 12.59
CA ALA A 124 10.37 5.12 11.68
C ALA A 124 9.47 4.04 12.32
N LYS A 125 9.74 3.69 13.58
CA LYS A 125 8.88 2.79 14.38
C LYS A 125 7.45 3.33 14.51
N GLN A 126 7.26 4.62 14.78
CA GLN A 126 5.93 5.22 14.88
C GLN A 126 5.18 5.22 13.53
N VAL A 127 5.86 5.54 12.42
CA VAL A 127 5.28 5.46 11.06
C VAL A 127 4.74 4.05 10.79
N ARG A 128 5.54 3.03 11.10
CA ARG A 128 5.13 1.62 11.00
C ARG A 128 3.91 1.33 11.86
N LEU A 129 3.96 1.63 13.15
CA LEU A 129 2.87 1.29 14.08
C LEU A 129 1.55 1.99 13.74
N ILE A 130 1.61 3.23 13.25
CA ILE A 130 0.42 3.96 12.76
C ILE A 130 -0.19 3.23 11.54
N SER A 131 0.65 2.79 10.61
CA SER A 131 0.24 2.05 9.41
C SER A 131 -0.34 0.68 9.77
N GLU A 132 0.34 -0.08 10.63
CA GLU A 132 -0.14 -1.38 11.11
C GLU A 132 -1.52 -1.31 11.77
N ARG A 133 -1.76 -0.27 12.58
CA ARG A 133 -3.06 -0.08 13.24
C ARG A 133 -4.20 0.21 12.30
N ASN A 134 -3.94 1.01 11.26
CA ASN A 134 -4.93 1.22 10.21
C ASN A 134 -5.21 -0.11 9.50
N GLY A 135 -4.17 -0.88 9.20
CA GLY A 135 -4.28 -2.25 8.68
C GLY A 135 -5.17 -3.14 9.56
N TYR A 136 -4.87 -3.27 10.85
CA TYR A 136 -5.64 -4.07 11.81
C TYR A 136 -7.11 -3.64 11.88
N ARG A 137 -7.38 -2.33 11.87
CA ARG A 137 -8.75 -1.81 11.87
C ARG A 137 -9.50 -2.23 10.61
N ILE A 138 -8.88 -2.09 9.44
CA ILE A 138 -9.45 -2.51 8.16
C ILE A 138 -9.70 -4.01 8.15
N SER A 139 -8.75 -4.82 8.63
CA SER A 139 -8.88 -6.28 8.71
C SER A 139 -10.00 -6.70 9.66
N ALA A 140 -10.06 -6.11 10.87
CA ALA A 140 -11.10 -6.40 11.86
C ALA A 140 -12.51 -6.11 11.32
N LEU A 141 -12.66 -5.01 10.58
CA LEU A 141 -13.92 -4.64 9.93
C LEU A 141 -14.26 -5.60 8.79
N THR A 142 -13.31 -5.83 7.89
CA THR A 142 -13.52 -6.61 6.66
C THR A 142 -13.84 -8.07 6.97
N LEU A 143 -13.09 -8.69 7.89
CA LEU A 143 -13.25 -10.10 8.27
C LEU A 143 -14.59 -10.40 8.96
N ARG A 144 -15.35 -9.36 9.34
CA ARG A 144 -16.69 -9.48 9.96
C ARG A 144 -17.83 -9.12 9.03
N MET A 145 -17.53 -8.73 7.79
CA MET A 145 -18.57 -8.33 6.87
C MET A 145 -19.39 -9.54 6.43
N PRO A 146 -20.73 -9.43 6.38
CA PRO A 146 -21.61 -10.54 6.02
C PRO A 146 -21.47 -10.97 4.56
N TRP A 147 -20.99 -10.07 3.69
CA TRP A 147 -20.72 -10.38 2.28
C TRP A 147 -19.44 -11.19 2.08
N LEU A 148 -18.56 -11.28 3.09
CA LEU A 148 -17.33 -12.05 2.97
C LEU A 148 -17.66 -13.55 3.14
N PRO A 149 -17.33 -14.42 2.17
CA PRO A 149 -17.66 -15.83 2.26
C PRO A 149 -16.90 -16.52 3.39
N ALA A 150 -17.51 -17.59 3.90
CA ALA A 150 -16.93 -18.43 4.96
C ALA A 150 -15.71 -19.22 4.49
N ASP A 151 -15.59 -19.49 3.19
CA ASP A 151 -14.39 -20.05 2.57
C ASP A 151 -13.48 -18.92 2.03
N VAL A 152 -12.19 -19.20 1.88
CA VAL A 152 -11.30 -18.30 1.15
C VAL A 152 -11.71 -18.23 -0.33
N TYR A 153 -11.19 -17.28 -1.10
CA TYR A 153 -11.50 -17.21 -2.54
C TYR A 153 -10.74 -18.29 -3.33
N PRO A 154 -11.35 -18.87 -4.38
CA PRO A 154 -10.68 -19.84 -5.24
C PRO A 154 -9.46 -19.20 -5.92
N PRO A 155 -8.28 -19.83 -5.86
CA PRO A 155 -7.10 -19.27 -6.52
C PRO A 155 -7.23 -19.38 -8.06
N PRO A 156 -6.71 -18.38 -8.80
CA PRO A 156 -6.70 -18.42 -10.26
C PRO A 156 -5.88 -19.62 -10.77
N ALA A 157 -6.15 -20.03 -12.01
CA ALA A 157 -5.34 -21.02 -12.68
C ALA A 157 -3.89 -20.52 -12.84
N PRO A 158 -2.91 -21.42 -13.02
CA PRO A 158 -1.56 -21.01 -13.37
C PRO A 158 -1.59 -20.11 -14.64
N PRO A 159 -0.81 -19.03 -14.69
CA PRO A 159 -0.74 -18.15 -15.86
C PRO A 159 -0.48 -18.93 -17.15
N SER A 160 -1.37 -18.81 -18.13
CA SER A 160 -1.24 -19.47 -19.43
C SER A 160 -2.16 -18.80 -20.46
N PRO A 161 -1.65 -18.15 -21.53
CA PRO A 161 -0.25 -17.74 -21.73
C PRO A 161 0.14 -16.51 -20.90
N GLN A 162 -0.83 -15.73 -20.44
CA GLN A 162 -0.61 -14.42 -19.82
C GLN A 162 -0.75 -14.46 -18.30
N LEU A 163 0.03 -13.62 -17.63
CA LEU A 163 -0.16 -13.22 -16.25
C LEU A 163 -1.17 -12.08 -16.18
N LYS A 164 -2.32 -12.33 -15.54
CA LYS A 164 -3.33 -11.30 -15.25
C LYS A 164 -2.93 -10.42 -14.07
N VAL A 165 -2.80 -9.11 -14.28
CA VAL A 165 -2.43 -8.12 -13.27
C VAL A 165 -3.54 -7.09 -13.14
N GLY A 166 -4.08 -6.91 -11.93
CA GLY A 166 -5.12 -5.94 -11.64
C GLY A 166 -4.56 -4.70 -10.93
N TYR A 167 -5.00 -3.51 -11.32
CA TYR A 167 -4.64 -2.22 -10.73
C TYR A 167 -5.89 -1.56 -10.17
N ILE A 168 -5.92 -1.30 -8.86
CA ILE A 168 -7.02 -0.57 -8.22
C ILE A 168 -6.54 0.83 -7.89
N SER A 169 -7.28 1.84 -8.36
CA SER A 169 -7.02 3.22 -7.99
C SER A 169 -8.30 4.08 -7.99
N SER A 170 -8.36 5.01 -7.04
CA SER A 170 -9.27 6.17 -7.10
C SER A 170 -8.74 7.31 -7.98
N ASP A 171 -7.53 7.19 -8.49
CA ASP A 171 -6.76 8.31 -8.99
C ASP A 171 -6.45 8.21 -10.48
N PHE A 172 -7.23 7.43 -11.23
CA PHE A 172 -7.20 7.39 -12.71
C PHE A 172 -7.81 8.64 -13.38
N ASN A 173 -7.93 9.73 -12.63
CA ASN A 173 -8.46 11.03 -13.06
C ASN A 173 -7.31 12.03 -13.20
N ASN A 174 -7.59 13.33 -13.28
CA ASN A 174 -6.58 14.39 -13.24
C ASN A 174 -5.88 14.45 -11.88
N HIS A 175 -4.92 13.56 -11.68
CA HIS A 175 -4.20 13.33 -10.44
C HIS A 175 -2.74 12.96 -10.75
N PRO A 176 -1.76 13.31 -9.87
CA PRO A 176 -0.35 12.97 -10.09
C PRO A 176 -0.08 11.51 -10.44
N LEU A 177 -0.84 10.57 -9.87
CA LEU A 177 -0.74 9.15 -10.21
C LEU A 177 -0.97 8.93 -11.72
N ALA A 178 -2.09 9.43 -12.27
CA ALA A 178 -2.39 9.28 -13.69
C ALA A 178 -1.40 10.04 -14.58
N HIS A 179 -0.94 11.24 -14.15
CA HIS A 179 0.08 12.00 -14.90
C HIS A 179 1.38 11.22 -15.08
N LEU A 180 1.69 10.31 -14.14
CA LEU A 180 2.92 9.53 -14.15
C LEU A 180 2.73 8.14 -14.77
N MET A 181 1.56 7.54 -14.56
CA MET A 181 1.31 6.13 -14.86
C MET A 181 0.38 5.87 -16.06
N GLN A 182 -0.24 6.87 -16.66
CA GLN A 182 -1.32 6.65 -17.65
C GLN A 182 -0.97 5.68 -18.79
N SER A 183 0.27 5.70 -19.30
CA SER A 183 0.68 4.73 -20.35
C SER A 183 1.11 3.36 -19.81
N VAL A 184 1.40 3.22 -18.51
CA VAL A 184 1.91 1.95 -17.92
C VAL A 184 0.94 0.81 -18.18
N PHE A 185 -0.36 1.06 -18.11
CA PHE A 185 -1.40 0.05 -18.25
C PHE A 185 -1.50 -0.48 -19.69
N GLY A 186 -1.33 0.40 -20.68
CA GLY A 186 -1.36 0.05 -22.11
C GLY A 186 -0.03 -0.51 -22.65
N LEU A 187 1.09 -0.20 -22.00
CA LEU A 187 2.45 -0.58 -22.42
C LEU A 187 2.88 -1.99 -21.99
N HIS A 188 2.04 -2.74 -21.27
CA HIS A 188 2.33 -4.14 -20.98
C HIS A 188 2.52 -4.95 -22.26
N ASP A 189 3.49 -5.85 -22.26
CA ASP A 189 3.63 -6.87 -23.32
C ASP A 189 2.43 -7.81 -23.27
N ARG A 190 1.51 -7.60 -24.22
CA ARG A 190 0.25 -8.35 -24.31
C ARG A 190 0.44 -9.84 -24.55
N GLN A 191 1.63 -10.32 -24.92
CA GLN A 191 1.88 -11.76 -25.00
C GLN A 191 2.12 -12.39 -23.62
N ARG A 192 2.52 -11.58 -22.64
CA ARG A 192 2.96 -12.03 -21.31
C ARG A 192 2.06 -11.57 -20.18
N VAL A 193 1.43 -10.40 -20.33
CA VAL A 193 0.62 -9.77 -19.28
C VAL A 193 -0.70 -9.29 -19.85
N GLU A 194 -1.76 -9.58 -19.11
CA GLU A 194 -3.09 -9.01 -19.34
C GLU A 194 -3.41 -8.06 -18.18
N ALA A 195 -3.47 -6.76 -18.47
CA ALA A 195 -3.70 -5.73 -17.46
C ALA A 195 -5.19 -5.40 -17.30
N PHE A 196 -5.60 -5.23 -16.05
CA PHE A 196 -6.97 -4.86 -15.65
C PHE A 196 -6.92 -3.60 -14.78
N CYS A 197 -7.70 -2.59 -15.12
CA CYS A 197 -7.80 -1.35 -14.35
C CYS A 197 -9.19 -1.24 -13.71
N TYR A 198 -9.24 -1.13 -12.38
CA TYR A 198 -10.47 -0.93 -11.61
C TYR A 198 -10.48 0.50 -11.05
N ALA A 199 -11.18 1.40 -11.74
CA ALA A 199 -11.33 2.78 -11.31
C ALA A 199 -12.40 2.89 -10.22
N THR A 200 -12.01 3.30 -9.01
CA THR A 200 -12.94 3.40 -7.86
C THR A 200 -13.57 4.79 -7.73
N THR A 201 -13.32 5.68 -8.70
CA THR A 201 -13.90 7.02 -8.83
C THR A 201 -14.49 7.22 -10.21
N ALA A 202 -15.54 8.05 -10.27
CA ALA A 202 -16.19 8.41 -11.53
C ALA A 202 -15.21 9.16 -12.43
N SER A 203 -15.39 9.03 -13.75
CA SER A 203 -14.59 9.77 -14.72
C SER A 203 -14.78 11.27 -14.52
N ASP A 204 -13.67 12.01 -14.51
CA ASP A 204 -13.64 13.47 -14.55
C ASP A 204 -13.56 14.03 -15.98
N ASN A 205 -13.66 13.16 -16.99
CA ASN A 205 -13.49 13.47 -18.41
C ASN A 205 -12.13 14.09 -18.77
N SER A 206 -11.13 13.97 -17.90
CA SER A 206 -9.77 14.45 -18.19
C SER A 206 -9.14 13.66 -19.36
N PRO A 207 -8.17 14.26 -20.07
CA PRO A 207 -7.40 13.52 -21.08
C PRO A 207 -6.69 12.31 -20.47
N TYR A 208 -6.23 12.40 -19.21
CA TYR A 208 -5.58 11.30 -18.50
C TYR A 208 -6.51 10.10 -18.32
N ARG A 209 -7.74 10.35 -17.84
CA ARG A 209 -8.76 9.31 -17.68
C ARG A 209 -9.10 8.64 -19.00
N ARG A 210 -9.34 9.43 -20.04
CA ARG A 210 -9.66 8.93 -21.38
C ARG A 210 -8.55 8.05 -21.95
N LYS A 211 -7.29 8.49 -21.85
CA LYS A 211 -6.13 7.69 -22.30
C LYS A 211 -6.04 6.36 -21.57
N ILE A 212 -6.22 6.34 -20.24
CA ILE A 212 -6.22 5.09 -19.47
C ILE A 212 -7.36 4.17 -19.92
N GLU A 213 -8.57 4.72 -20.13
CA GLU A 213 -9.74 3.95 -20.61
C GLU A 213 -9.52 3.36 -22.02
N GLU A 214 -8.87 4.10 -22.91
CA GLU A 214 -8.60 3.72 -24.30
C GLU A 214 -7.44 2.72 -24.43
N GLU A 215 -6.35 2.90 -23.67
CA GLU A 215 -5.13 2.10 -23.82
C GLU A 215 -5.11 0.83 -22.96
N SER A 216 -5.82 0.84 -21.82
CA SER A 216 -5.86 -0.33 -20.93
C SER A 216 -6.62 -1.48 -21.59
N PRO A 217 -6.05 -2.71 -21.66
CA PRO A 217 -6.72 -3.86 -22.29
C PRO A 217 -8.10 -4.16 -21.70
N ASN A 218 -8.22 -4.05 -20.37
CA ASN A 218 -9.46 -4.22 -19.64
C ASN A 218 -9.62 -3.07 -18.65
N PHE A 219 -10.65 -2.26 -18.82
CA PHE A 219 -10.95 -1.15 -17.93
C PHE A 219 -12.37 -1.27 -17.36
N TYR A 220 -12.48 -1.18 -16.03
CA TYR A 220 -13.74 -1.18 -15.30
C TYR A 220 -13.93 0.13 -14.55
N ASN A 221 -15.03 0.82 -14.85
CA ASN A 221 -15.53 1.88 -14.00
C ASN A 221 -16.27 1.27 -12.80
N ALA A 222 -15.54 1.09 -11.70
CA ALA A 222 -16.02 0.51 -10.44
C ALA A 222 -16.46 1.58 -9.42
N SER A 223 -16.65 2.84 -9.82
CA SER A 223 -16.99 3.95 -8.92
C SER A 223 -18.27 3.72 -8.12
N ASN A 224 -19.25 3.07 -8.75
CA ASN A 224 -20.55 2.79 -8.17
C ASN A 224 -20.68 1.33 -7.67
N TRP A 225 -19.58 0.59 -7.62
CA TRP A 225 -19.60 -0.81 -7.19
C TRP A 225 -19.44 -0.92 -5.67
N THR A 226 -20.28 -1.77 -5.07
CA THR A 226 -20.07 -2.21 -3.69
C THR A 226 -18.74 -2.96 -3.59
N THR A 227 -18.18 -3.01 -2.38
CA THR A 227 -16.94 -3.76 -2.14
C THR A 227 -17.09 -5.23 -2.50
N GLU A 228 -18.22 -5.85 -2.15
CA GLU A 228 -18.54 -7.23 -2.53
C GLU A 228 -18.50 -7.43 -4.06
N ARG A 229 -19.16 -6.55 -4.83
CA ARG A 229 -19.17 -6.64 -6.29
C ARG A 229 -17.76 -6.53 -6.87
N LEU A 230 -16.96 -5.57 -6.39
CA LEU A 230 -15.58 -5.37 -6.86
C LEU A 230 -14.70 -6.58 -6.53
N VAL A 231 -14.80 -7.11 -5.31
CA VAL A 231 -14.09 -8.33 -4.89
C VAL A 231 -14.48 -9.52 -5.76
N ASN A 232 -15.78 -9.73 -6.01
CA ASN A 232 -16.27 -10.81 -6.86
C ASN A 232 -15.81 -10.66 -8.32
N GLN A 233 -15.75 -9.43 -8.85
CA GLN A 233 -15.22 -9.18 -10.18
C GLN A 233 -13.73 -9.57 -10.27
N ILE A 234 -12.91 -9.15 -9.30
CA ILE A 234 -11.46 -9.48 -9.26
C ILE A 234 -11.24 -11.00 -9.23
N VAL A 235 -12.05 -11.72 -8.46
CA VAL A 235 -12.01 -13.19 -8.39
C VAL A 235 -12.45 -13.81 -9.72
N SER A 236 -13.52 -13.29 -10.33
CA SER A 236 -14.03 -13.74 -11.63
C SER A 236 -13.01 -13.52 -12.76
N ASP A 237 -12.31 -12.39 -12.74
CA ASP A 237 -11.29 -12.06 -13.74
C ASP A 237 -10.06 -12.99 -13.59
N GLY A 238 -9.89 -13.63 -12.43
CA GLY A 238 -8.78 -14.54 -12.14
C GLY A 238 -7.47 -13.79 -11.99
N ILE A 239 -7.49 -12.62 -11.32
CA ILE A 239 -6.31 -11.79 -11.12
C ILE A 239 -5.25 -12.55 -10.29
N HIS A 240 -4.03 -12.62 -10.82
CA HIS A 240 -2.90 -13.27 -10.15
C HIS A 240 -2.19 -12.31 -9.20
N ILE A 241 -1.95 -11.08 -9.66
CA ILE A 241 -1.31 -10.01 -8.87
C ILE A 241 -2.25 -8.81 -8.84
N LEU A 242 -2.68 -8.43 -7.65
CA LEU A 242 -3.49 -7.23 -7.43
C LEU A 242 -2.64 -6.10 -6.84
N VAL A 243 -2.57 -4.99 -7.55
CA VAL A 243 -1.74 -3.83 -7.25
C VAL A 243 -2.60 -2.73 -6.63
N ASN A 244 -2.23 -2.33 -5.43
CA ASN A 244 -2.78 -1.18 -4.71
C ASN A 244 -2.04 0.09 -5.14
N LEU A 245 -2.75 0.98 -5.84
CA LEU A 245 -2.22 2.27 -6.30
C LEU A 245 -2.75 3.46 -5.47
N ASN A 246 -3.28 3.23 -4.27
CA ASN A 246 -3.73 4.29 -3.37
C ASN A 246 -3.00 4.26 -2.02
N GLY A 247 -2.78 3.08 -1.46
CA GLY A 247 -2.32 2.88 -0.09
C GLY A 247 -3.23 3.57 0.93
N TYR A 248 -2.69 4.46 1.77
CA TYR A 248 -3.45 5.20 2.79
C TYR A 248 -3.80 6.64 2.38
N THR A 249 -4.08 6.86 1.10
CA THR A 249 -4.56 8.13 0.56
C THR A 249 -6.09 8.20 0.51
N ARG A 250 -6.62 9.39 0.20
CA ARG A 250 -8.06 9.61 0.07
C ARG A 250 -8.62 8.77 -1.08
N GLY A 251 -9.74 8.08 -0.85
CA GLY A 251 -10.40 7.26 -1.86
C GLY A 251 -9.93 5.80 -1.92
N ALA A 252 -8.94 5.43 -1.12
CA ALA A 252 -8.46 4.06 -1.01
C ALA A 252 -9.58 3.07 -0.60
N ARG A 253 -9.61 1.90 -1.24
CA ARG A 253 -10.55 0.80 -0.98
C ARG A 253 -9.81 -0.41 -0.40
N ASN A 254 -9.11 -0.19 0.72
CA ASN A 254 -8.21 -1.19 1.33
C ASN A 254 -8.95 -2.43 1.85
N GLU A 255 -10.24 -2.34 2.13
CA GLU A 255 -11.09 -3.48 2.48
C GLU A 255 -11.16 -4.54 1.36
N VAL A 256 -10.97 -4.15 0.09
CA VAL A 256 -10.86 -5.09 -1.03
C VAL A 256 -9.63 -5.97 -0.87
N PHE A 257 -8.50 -5.38 -0.48
CA PHE A 257 -7.25 -6.10 -0.25
C PHE A 257 -7.31 -6.95 1.02
N ALA A 258 -7.94 -6.46 2.09
CA ALA A 258 -8.16 -7.25 3.31
C ALA A 258 -9.06 -8.47 3.09
N ALA A 259 -9.99 -8.42 2.12
CA ALA A 259 -10.80 -9.59 1.73
C ALA A 259 -9.98 -10.69 1.05
N ARG A 260 -8.82 -10.31 0.48
CA ARG A 260 -7.83 -11.15 -0.22
C ARG A 260 -8.39 -11.89 -1.45
N PRO A 261 -8.94 -11.17 -2.46
CA PRO A 261 -9.44 -11.77 -3.70
C PRO A 261 -8.34 -12.32 -4.62
N ALA A 262 -7.10 -11.82 -4.51
CA ALA A 262 -5.97 -12.28 -5.32
C ALA A 262 -4.93 -12.98 -4.43
N PRO A 263 -4.20 -13.98 -4.96
CA PRO A 263 -3.22 -14.73 -4.17
C PRO A 263 -2.00 -13.88 -3.80
N ILE A 264 -1.59 -12.97 -4.69
CA ILE A 264 -0.51 -12.01 -4.50
C ILE A 264 -1.09 -10.60 -4.54
N GLN A 265 -0.81 -9.81 -3.52
CA GLN A 265 -1.22 -8.42 -3.44
C GLN A 265 -0.02 -7.55 -3.14
N MET A 266 0.12 -6.42 -3.84
CA MET A 266 1.28 -5.54 -3.66
C MET A 266 0.91 -4.07 -3.72
N SER A 267 1.69 -3.23 -3.05
CA SER A 267 1.60 -1.78 -3.14
C SER A 267 2.55 -1.24 -4.20
N PHE A 268 2.13 -0.20 -4.90
CA PHE A 268 3.00 0.52 -5.85
C PHE A 268 2.58 1.98 -5.96
N MET A 269 3.55 2.89 -5.82
CA MET A 269 3.52 4.32 -6.17
C MET A 269 2.51 5.23 -5.46
N GLY A 270 1.25 4.81 -5.28
CA GLY A 270 0.17 5.65 -4.76
C GLY A 270 0.36 6.14 -3.32
N PHE A 271 1.14 5.40 -2.52
CA PHE A 271 1.48 5.77 -1.16
C PHE A 271 2.97 5.55 -0.91
N ALA A 272 3.67 6.62 -0.52
CA ALA A 272 5.12 6.63 -0.32
C ALA A 272 5.51 6.09 1.08
N GLY A 273 4.98 4.94 1.47
CA GLY A 273 5.25 4.35 2.78
C GLY A 273 4.73 2.92 2.93
N THR A 274 5.03 2.32 4.08
CA THR A 274 4.53 0.98 4.47
C THR A 274 3.01 1.01 4.65
N LEU A 275 2.32 -0.02 4.16
CA LEU A 275 0.93 -0.27 4.54
C LEU A 275 0.84 -0.96 5.90
N GLY A 276 1.91 -1.63 6.35
CA GLY A 276 1.94 -2.30 7.65
C GLY A 276 0.88 -3.41 7.81
N ALA A 277 0.30 -3.88 6.72
CA ALA A 277 -0.81 -4.82 6.75
C ALA A 277 -0.42 -6.17 6.16
N GLU A 278 -0.79 -7.29 6.80
CA GLU A 278 -0.44 -8.63 6.30
C GLU A 278 -1.17 -8.99 5.00
N TRP A 279 -2.25 -8.27 4.67
CA TRP A 279 -2.88 -8.39 3.36
C TRP A 279 -2.06 -7.77 2.21
N CYS A 280 -1.01 -6.99 2.48
CA CYS A 280 -0.07 -6.50 1.47
C CYS A 280 1.20 -7.36 1.48
N ASP A 281 1.44 -8.16 0.44
CA ASP A 281 2.55 -9.11 0.41
C ASP A 281 3.87 -8.46 -0.03
N TYR A 282 3.81 -7.51 -0.97
CA TYR A 282 4.98 -6.87 -1.58
C TYR A 282 4.84 -5.35 -1.74
N LEU A 283 5.97 -4.67 -1.80
CA LEU A 283 6.08 -3.26 -2.22
C LEU A 283 7.12 -3.17 -3.34
N LEU A 284 6.74 -2.55 -4.46
CA LEU A 284 7.68 -2.23 -5.54
C LEU A 284 8.40 -0.92 -5.21
N ALA A 285 9.73 -0.95 -5.10
CA ALA A 285 10.55 0.18 -4.70
C ALA A 285 11.93 0.19 -5.39
N ASP A 286 12.77 1.16 -5.06
CA ASP A 286 14.21 1.16 -5.35
C ASP A 286 15.00 1.31 -4.05
N ASP A 287 16.28 0.94 -4.08
CA ASP A 287 17.16 0.91 -2.91
C ASP A 287 17.55 2.31 -2.41
N THR A 288 17.35 3.33 -3.25
CA THR A 288 17.59 4.73 -2.91
C THR A 288 16.45 5.29 -2.06
N ALA A 289 15.20 5.05 -2.46
CA ALA A 289 14.00 5.48 -1.73
C ALA A 289 13.69 4.58 -0.53
N VAL A 290 13.97 3.28 -0.64
CA VAL A 290 13.78 2.30 0.44
C VAL A 290 15.08 1.54 0.68
N PRO A 291 16.01 2.09 1.48
CA PRO A 291 17.26 1.43 1.80
C PRO A 291 17.04 0.09 2.53
N PRO A 292 17.83 -0.97 2.24
CA PRO A 292 17.70 -2.26 2.91
C PRO A 292 17.77 -2.22 4.45
N SER A 293 18.45 -1.22 5.02
CA SER A 293 18.53 -0.99 6.47
C SER A 293 17.19 -0.62 7.12
N THR A 294 16.21 -0.17 6.33
CA THR A 294 14.87 0.21 6.80
C THR A 294 13.87 -0.95 6.79
N LEU A 295 14.31 -2.13 6.32
CA LEU A 295 13.48 -3.32 6.23
C LEU A 295 13.43 -4.05 7.57
N ARG A 296 12.31 -4.74 7.81
CA ARG A 296 12.25 -5.69 8.92
C ARG A 296 13.39 -6.72 8.84
N PRO A 297 13.85 -7.25 9.98
CA PRO A 297 14.77 -8.39 10.00
C PRO A 297 14.27 -9.54 9.12
N TRP A 298 15.21 -10.23 8.46
CA TRP A 298 14.87 -11.37 7.62
C TRP A 298 14.15 -12.42 8.46
N ARG A 299 13.05 -12.94 7.91
CA ARG A 299 12.29 -14.03 8.49
C ARG A 299 11.99 -15.07 7.43
N ARG A 300 12.10 -16.34 7.80
CA ARG A 300 11.59 -17.44 6.99
C ARG A 300 10.06 -17.31 6.93
N ASN A 301 9.49 -17.51 5.74
CA ASN A 301 8.05 -17.28 5.48
C ASN A 301 7.35 -18.55 4.99
N LEU A 302 7.92 -19.73 5.25
CA LEU A 302 7.45 -21.02 4.73
C LEU A 302 6.32 -21.58 5.61
N ASP A 303 6.56 -21.63 6.92
CA ASP A 303 5.63 -22.25 7.86
C ASP A 303 4.93 -21.19 8.74
N VAL A 304 3.77 -21.54 9.30
CA VAL A 304 3.04 -20.65 10.23
C VAL A 304 3.89 -20.39 11.48
N GLU A 305 4.58 -21.41 11.99
CA GLU A 305 5.45 -21.34 13.16
C GLU A 305 6.61 -20.37 12.98
N ASP A 306 7.26 -20.37 11.80
CA ASP A 306 8.30 -19.41 11.42
C ASP A 306 7.84 -17.96 11.64
N ARG A 307 6.54 -17.70 11.47
CA ARG A 307 5.93 -16.37 11.57
C ARG A 307 5.44 -16.01 12.97
N LEU A 308 5.09 -17.00 13.79
CA LEU A 308 4.60 -16.74 15.15
C LEU A 308 5.74 -16.50 16.15
N ILE A 309 6.88 -17.18 15.96
CA ILE A 309 8.05 -17.07 16.84
C ILE A 309 8.64 -15.65 16.80
N HIS A 310 8.78 -15.06 15.61
CA HIS A 310 9.35 -13.71 15.46
C HIS A 310 8.50 -12.58 16.06
N GLU A 311 7.19 -12.74 16.26
CA GLU A 311 6.34 -11.71 16.86
C GLU A 311 6.45 -11.62 18.39
N ALA A 312 7.01 -12.65 19.03
CA ALA A 312 7.41 -12.57 20.42
C ALA A 312 8.67 -11.70 20.59
N GLU A 313 9.49 -11.59 19.54
CA GLU A 313 10.80 -10.93 19.58
C GLU A 313 10.83 -9.55 18.88
N SER A 314 9.89 -9.25 17.96
CA SER A 314 10.00 -8.09 17.05
C SER A 314 9.45 -6.75 17.60
N GLU A 315 9.71 -6.40 18.86
CA GLU A 315 9.41 -5.05 19.38
C GLU A 315 10.59 -4.06 19.21
N GLU A 316 11.78 -4.59 18.93
CA GLU A 316 13.03 -3.85 18.83
C GLU A 316 13.43 -3.54 17.38
N GLY A 317 14.04 -2.37 17.17
CA GLY A 317 14.63 -1.97 15.89
C GLY A 317 13.95 -0.79 15.19
N ASP A 318 14.77 -0.04 14.46
CA ASP A 318 14.41 1.19 13.74
C ASP A 318 14.09 0.90 12.26
N TRP A 319 13.13 -0.01 12.02
CA TRP A 319 12.69 -0.41 10.68
C TRP A 319 11.24 -0.01 10.41
N VAL A 320 10.93 0.24 9.13
CA VAL A 320 9.64 0.79 8.66
C VAL A 320 8.82 -0.24 7.89
N TYR A 321 9.42 -0.92 6.92
CA TYR A 321 8.68 -1.67 5.91
C TYR A 321 8.40 -3.11 6.36
N ALA A 322 7.12 -3.48 6.32
CA ALA A 322 6.63 -4.81 6.69
C ALA A 322 6.35 -5.68 5.45
N GLU A 323 6.32 -5.10 4.26
CA GLU A 323 6.19 -5.80 3.00
C GLU A 323 7.49 -6.49 2.62
N ASN A 324 7.43 -7.47 1.70
CA ASN A 324 8.64 -7.92 1.03
C ASN A 324 8.93 -6.98 -0.14
N LEU A 325 10.17 -6.56 -0.30
CA LEU A 325 10.51 -5.57 -1.32
C LEU A 325 10.83 -6.26 -2.64
N VAL A 326 10.31 -5.69 -3.73
CA VAL A 326 10.76 -5.96 -5.08
C VAL A 326 11.50 -4.71 -5.53
N TYR A 327 12.82 -4.81 -5.67
CA TYR A 327 13.64 -3.69 -6.10
C TYR A 327 13.70 -3.57 -7.62
N CYS A 328 13.34 -2.41 -8.12
CA CYS A 328 13.67 -1.99 -9.48
C CYS A 328 15.19 -1.82 -9.62
N ARG A 329 15.70 -1.98 -10.85
CA ARG A 329 17.12 -1.82 -11.15
C ARG A 329 17.62 -0.39 -10.89
N ASP A 330 16.81 0.60 -11.28
CA ASP A 330 17.20 2.02 -11.25
C ASP A 330 16.29 2.83 -10.32
N THR A 331 15.02 3.01 -10.69
CA THR A 331 14.03 3.63 -9.82
C THR A 331 12.67 2.94 -9.93
N PHE A 332 11.88 2.95 -8.85
CA PHE A 332 10.47 2.55 -8.93
C PHE A 332 9.59 3.62 -9.57
N PHE A 333 10.08 4.86 -9.62
CA PHE A 333 9.30 6.00 -10.09
C PHE A 333 9.18 5.95 -11.62
N CYS A 334 7.96 5.77 -12.13
CA CYS A 334 7.69 5.87 -13.55
C CYS A 334 7.21 7.27 -13.92
N CYS A 335 7.47 7.68 -15.16
CA CYS A 335 7.12 9.00 -15.68
C CYS A 335 6.57 8.88 -17.09
N ASP A 336 5.42 9.50 -17.34
CA ASP A 336 4.77 9.53 -18.65
C ASP A 336 5.24 10.71 -19.53
N HIS A 337 6.28 11.42 -19.11
CA HIS A 337 6.70 12.69 -19.72
C HIS A 337 7.03 12.56 -21.21
N LYS A 338 7.62 11.43 -21.63
CA LYS A 338 7.92 11.18 -23.03
C LYS A 338 6.66 11.09 -23.92
N GLN A 339 5.52 10.73 -23.35
CA GLN A 339 4.25 10.53 -24.05
C GLN A 339 3.28 11.71 -23.88
N SER A 340 3.35 12.42 -22.75
CA SER A 340 2.33 13.39 -22.35
C SER A 340 2.82 14.81 -22.15
N ALA A 341 4.13 15.06 -22.20
CA ALA A 341 4.63 16.43 -22.19
C ALA A 341 4.06 17.18 -23.42
N PRO A 342 3.70 18.47 -23.30
CA PRO A 342 3.20 19.25 -24.43
C PRO A 342 4.15 19.26 -25.64
N ASP A 343 5.45 19.13 -25.40
CA ASP A 343 6.52 19.08 -26.40
C ASP A 343 6.96 17.65 -26.77
N SER A 344 6.21 16.62 -26.36
CA SER A 344 6.55 15.20 -26.63
C SER A 344 6.50 14.84 -28.12
N GLU A 345 5.60 15.46 -28.88
CA GLU A 345 5.45 15.25 -30.33
C GLU A 345 6.22 16.29 -31.16
N GLU A 346 6.85 17.28 -30.51
CA GLU A 346 7.58 18.33 -31.19
C GLU A 346 8.94 17.83 -31.72
N ARG A 347 9.43 18.48 -32.78
CA ARG A 347 10.82 18.28 -33.23
C ARG A 347 11.74 18.57 -32.04
N ARG A 348 12.70 17.69 -31.81
CA ARG A 348 13.77 17.92 -30.84
C ARG A 348 14.51 19.21 -31.19
N LEU A 349 14.31 20.24 -30.37
CA LEU A 349 14.97 21.54 -30.52
C LEU A 349 16.47 21.41 -30.33
N THR A 350 17.24 22.25 -31.01
CA THR A 350 18.64 22.46 -30.64
C THR A 350 18.71 23.15 -29.29
N TRP A 351 19.87 23.08 -28.62
CA TRP A 351 20.04 23.79 -27.34
C TRP A 351 19.86 25.31 -27.49
N GLU A 352 20.28 25.89 -28.62
CA GLU A 352 20.14 27.33 -28.91
C GLU A 352 18.67 27.75 -29.09
N GLU A 353 17.87 26.91 -29.75
CA GLU A 353 16.42 27.10 -29.90
C GLU A 353 15.73 27.00 -28.55
N GLU A 354 16.09 25.99 -27.74
CA GLU A 354 15.53 25.80 -26.41
C GLU A 354 15.89 26.96 -25.46
N GLN A 355 17.13 27.44 -25.53
CA GLN A 355 17.56 28.61 -24.77
C GLN A 355 16.77 29.85 -25.16
N SER A 356 16.56 30.08 -26.46
CA SER A 356 15.76 31.21 -26.97
C SER A 356 14.29 31.10 -26.51
N ARG A 357 13.71 29.90 -26.58
CA ARG A 357 12.34 29.61 -26.10
C ARG A 357 12.21 29.92 -24.61
N ARG A 358 13.12 29.41 -23.77
CA ARG A 358 13.12 29.67 -22.32
C ARG A 358 13.30 31.14 -21.99
N TRP A 359 14.14 31.86 -22.72
CA TRP A 359 14.35 33.29 -22.50
C TRP A 359 13.13 34.12 -22.85
N LYS A 360 12.45 33.79 -23.95
CA LYS A 360 11.17 34.38 -24.31
C LYS A 360 10.12 34.13 -23.23
N MET A 361 9.93 32.88 -22.80
CA MET A 361 8.99 32.53 -21.72
C MET A 361 9.31 33.25 -20.41
N ARG A 362 10.59 33.36 -20.05
CA ARG A 362 11.02 34.11 -18.86
C ARG A 362 10.59 35.57 -18.94
N LYS A 363 10.81 36.24 -20.08
CA LYS A 363 10.42 37.65 -20.27
C LYS A 363 8.91 37.84 -20.29
N GLU A 364 8.14 36.87 -20.77
CA GLU A 364 6.68 36.89 -20.72
C GLU A 364 6.15 36.77 -19.29
N ILE A 365 6.71 35.85 -18.49
CA ILE A 365 6.28 35.61 -17.09
C ILE A 365 6.80 36.72 -16.16
N PHE A 366 8.02 37.21 -16.37
CA PHE A 366 8.70 38.19 -15.52
C PHE A 366 9.20 39.40 -16.33
N PRO A 367 8.30 40.23 -16.89
CA PRO A 367 8.67 41.32 -17.80
C PRO A 367 9.52 42.41 -17.15
N SER A 368 9.33 42.62 -15.84
CA SER A 368 10.04 43.64 -15.06
C SER A 368 11.33 43.14 -14.42
N LEU A 369 11.66 41.86 -14.56
CA LEU A 369 12.82 41.26 -13.89
C LEU A 369 14.07 41.40 -14.78
N ALA A 370 15.17 41.85 -14.18
CA ALA A 370 16.44 41.95 -14.88
C ALA A 370 16.94 40.57 -15.35
N ASP A 371 17.75 40.57 -16.41
CA ASP A 371 18.25 39.36 -17.06
C ASP A 371 19.17 38.53 -16.17
N ASP A 372 19.90 39.18 -15.29
CA ASP A 372 20.85 38.58 -14.36
C ASP A 372 20.21 38.08 -13.06
N VAL A 373 18.89 38.24 -12.87
CA VAL A 373 18.21 37.77 -11.66
C VAL A 373 18.11 36.24 -11.62
N ILE A 374 18.57 35.63 -10.53
CA ILE A 374 18.40 34.19 -10.31
C ILE A 374 17.00 33.91 -9.74
N ILE A 375 16.25 32.98 -10.35
CA ILE A 375 14.92 32.57 -9.86
C ILE A 375 15.03 31.15 -9.30
N PHE A 376 14.91 31.01 -7.98
CA PHE A 376 14.73 29.71 -7.35
C PHE A 376 13.25 29.33 -7.37
N GLY A 377 12.92 28.10 -7.79
CA GLY A 377 11.53 27.64 -7.87
C GLY A 377 11.23 26.52 -6.88
N ASN A 378 10.09 26.58 -6.21
CA ASN A 378 9.53 25.46 -5.47
C ASN A 378 8.02 25.38 -5.70
N PHE A 379 7.60 24.40 -6.50
CA PHE A 379 6.20 24.19 -6.85
C PHE A 379 5.56 23.03 -6.07
N ASN A 380 5.90 22.92 -4.79
CA ASN A 380 5.32 21.91 -3.91
C ASN A 380 4.10 22.45 -3.16
N GLN A 381 3.28 21.52 -2.68
CA GLN A 381 2.20 21.82 -1.74
C GLN A 381 2.76 22.42 -0.43
N LEU A 382 2.03 23.38 0.14
CA LEU A 382 2.47 24.16 1.31
C LEU A 382 2.88 23.29 2.50
N TYR A 383 2.15 22.21 2.77
CA TYR A 383 2.42 21.34 3.91
C TYR A 383 3.78 20.61 3.83
N LYS A 384 4.47 20.64 2.68
CA LYS A 384 5.84 20.12 2.52
C LYS A 384 6.93 21.15 2.87
N ILE A 385 6.54 22.41 3.08
CA ILE A 385 7.48 23.52 3.33
C ILE A 385 7.59 23.73 4.84
N GLU A 386 8.54 23.01 5.46
CA GLU A 386 8.81 23.16 6.89
C GLU A 386 9.48 24.51 7.23
N PRO A 387 9.30 25.05 8.45
CA PRO A 387 9.94 26.30 8.86
C PRO A 387 11.49 26.27 8.76
N THR A 388 12.10 25.11 9.02
CA THR A 388 13.54 24.87 8.90
C THR A 388 14.01 24.92 7.44
N THR A 389 13.28 24.24 6.56
CA THR A 389 13.48 24.27 5.11
C THR A 389 13.33 25.68 4.56
N PHE A 390 12.25 26.38 4.92
CA PHE A 390 12.02 27.76 4.46
C PHE A 390 13.10 28.73 4.96
N ARG A 391 13.51 28.61 6.24
CA ARG A 391 14.64 29.41 6.78
C ARG A 391 15.94 29.15 6.03
N THR A 392 16.17 27.92 5.58
CA THR A 392 17.34 27.58 4.76
C THR A 392 17.27 28.29 3.41
N TRP A 393 16.11 28.32 2.77
CA TRP A 393 15.92 29.08 1.52
C TRP A 393 16.15 30.58 1.71
N LEU A 394 15.66 31.17 2.81
CA LEU A 394 15.93 32.59 3.12
C LEU A 394 17.43 32.88 3.31
N ARG A 395 18.18 31.95 3.92
CA ARG A 395 19.64 32.06 4.06
C ARG A 395 20.36 31.98 2.71
N ILE A 396 19.85 31.19 1.78
CA ILE A 396 20.37 31.13 0.40
C ILE A 396 20.12 32.48 -0.29
N LEU A 397 18.89 32.99 -0.24
CA LEU A 397 18.54 34.29 -0.82
C LEU A 397 19.37 35.44 -0.24
N SER A 398 19.68 35.42 1.06
CA SER A 398 20.54 36.44 1.67
C SER A 398 21.99 36.41 1.20
N GLN A 399 22.47 35.27 0.71
CA GLN A 399 23.85 35.09 0.24
C GLN A 399 23.98 35.23 -1.29
N VAL A 400 22.87 35.10 -2.02
CA VAL A 400 22.81 35.26 -3.47
C VAL A 400 22.11 36.57 -3.78
N PRO A 401 22.83 37.71 -3.82
CA PRO A 401 22.23 38.99 -4.18
C PRO A 401 21.62 38.89 -5.58
N ASN A 402 20.57 39.68 -5.84
CA ASN A 402 19.84 39.65 -7.10
C ASN A 402 19.17 38.29 -7.39
N SER A 403 18.50 37.71 -6.38
CA SER A 403 17.73 36.47 -6.53
C SER A 403 16.32 36.58 -5.94
N ILE A 404 15.40 35.77 -6.46
CA ILE A 404 14.03 35.66 -5.97
C ILE A 404 13.63 34.19 -5.75
N LEU A 405 12.59 33.98 -4.95
CA LEU A 405 11.98 32.66 -4.73
C LEU A 405 10.56 32.65 -5.29
N TRP A 406 10.32 31.76 -6.26
CA TRP A 406 9.04 31.55 -6.91
C TRP A 406 8.36 30.31 -6.33
N LEU A 407 7.22 30.53 -5.66
CA LEU A 407 6.45 29.49 -5.00
C LEU A 407 5.14 29.23 -5.75
N LEU A 408 4.63 28.01 -5.66
CA LEU A 408 3.27 27.69 -6.13
C LEU A 408 2.26 28.53 -5.35
N ARG A 409 1.33 29.18 -6.05
CA ARG A 409 0.26 29.96 -5.42
C ARG A 409 -0.55 29.05 -4.49
N PHE A 410 -0.73 29.50 -3.25
CA PHE A 410 -1.57 28.80 -2.28
C PHE A 410 -3.04 29.03 -2.61
N PRO A 411 -3.92 28.01 -2.47
CA PRO A 411 -5.35 28.25 -2.53
C PRO A 411 -5.73 29.27 -1.46
N ASP A 412 -6.63 30.19 -1.78
CA ASP A 412 -7.21 31.09 -0.79
C ASP A 412 -7.96 30.21 0.23
N VAL A 413 -7.61 30.36 1.52
CA VAL A 413 -8.12 29.53 2.64
C VAL A 413 -9.63 29.69 2.81
#